data_AF-A0A0F9CF29-F1
#
_entry.id   AF-A0A0F9CF29-F1
#
_cell.length_a   1.000
_cell.length_b   1.000
_cell.length_c   1.000
_cell.angle_alpha   90.00
_cell.angle_beta   90.00
_cell.angle_gamma   90.00
#
_symmetry.space_group_name_H-M   'P 1'
#
loop_
_entity.id
_entity.type
_entity.pdbx_description
1 polymer ?
#
loop_
_entity_poly.entity_id
_entity_poly.type
_entity_poly.pdbx_seq_one_letter_code
_entity_poly.pdbx_strand_id
1 'polypeptide(L)'
;MKFRPYIYVSILYNPELRKEDIKFDIKLERIASKLGGDLSGSGYGLRKRDVNFIFYNLADAKEFYTFIKRFKNVEISSSCVLSKGDY
;
A
#
# COMPACT_ATOMS: atom_id res chain seq x y z
N MET A 1 8.64 -19.38 -10.47
CA MET A 1 9.01 -18.19 -9.67
C MET A 1 9.29 -18.63 -8.24
N LYS A 2 10.45 -18.31 -7.67
CA LYS A 2 10.67 -18.47 -6.21
C LYS A 2 9.85 -17.37 -5.51
N PHE A 3 8.82 -17.75 -4.78
CA PHE A 3 8.06 -16.81 -3.94
C PHE A 3 8.95 -16.44 -2.75
N ARG A 4 9.31 -15.17 -2.64
CA ARG A 4 10.01 -14.61 -1.47
C ARG A 4 8.96 -14.09 -0.49
N PRO A 5 9.21 -14.12 0.83
CA PRO A 5 8.30 -13.49 1.77
C PRO A 5 8.14 -12.02 1.42
N TYR A 6 6.91 -11.52 1.53
CA TYR A 6 6.60 -10.12 1.25
C TYR A 6 5.55 -9.60 2.22
N ILE A 7 5.53 -8.28 2.36
CA ILE A 7 4.57 -7.54 3.19
C ILE A 7 3.59 -6.88 2.24
N TYR A 8 2.33 -7.16 2.49
CA TYR A 8 1.21 -6.52 1.86
C TYR A 8 0.73 -5.37 2.74
N VAL A 9 0.60 -4.17 2.19
CA VAL A 9 0.04 -3.00 2.88
C VAL A 9 -1.18 -2.52 2.12
N SER A 10 -2.34 -2.56 2.77
CA SER A 10 -3.64 -2.12 2.24
C SER A 10 -4.01 -0.78 2.83
N ILE A 11 -4.44 0.13 1.97
CA ILE A 11 -4.77 1.51 2.31
C ILE A 11 -6.21 1.78 1.88
N LEU A 12 -7.09 1.90 2.87
CA LEU A 12 -8.50 2.23 2.68
C LEU A 12 -8.75 3.71 2.98
N TYR A 13 -9.41 4.43 2.08
CA TYR A 13 -9.80 5.82 2.29
C TYR A 13 -11.12 6.16 1.59
N ASN A 14 -11.80 7.22 2.07
CA ASN A 14 -13.01 7.73 1.43
C ASN A 14 -12.66 8.89 0.47
N PRO A 15 -12.81 8.71 -0.86
CA PRO A 15 -12.49 9.77 -1.83
C PRO A 15 -13.38 11.02 -1.68
N GLU A 16 -14.61 10.89 -1.20
CA GLU A 16 -15.52 12.02 -0.98
C GLU A 16 -15.05 12.95 0.15
N LEU A 17 -14.37 12.39 1.16
CA LEU A 17 -13.73 13.15 2.26
C LEU A 17 -12.38 13.73 1.84
N ARG A 18 -11.93 13.44 0.61
CA ARG A 18 -10.65 13.83 0.04
C ARG A 18 -10.83 14.46 -1.34
N LYS A 19 -11.96 15.14 -1.58
CA LYS A 19 -12.26 15.84 -2.85
C LYS A 19 -11.17 16.80 -3.29
N GLU A 20 -10.41 17.37 -2.36
CA GLU A 20 -9.27 18.25 -2.63
C GLU A 20 -8.01 17.50 -3.12
N ASP A 21 -8.01 16.17 -3.03
CA ASP A 21 -6.82 15.32 -3.07
C ASP A 21 -6.98 14.17 -4.09
N ILE A 22 -7.54 14.46 -5.29
CA ILE A 22 -7.53 13.52 -6.45
C ILE A 22 -6.10 13.01 -6.75
N LYS A 23 -5.08 13.76 -6.33
CA LYS A 23 -3.65 13.40 -6.46
C LYS A 23 -3.14 12.47 -5.36
N PHE A 24 -3.96 12.08 -4.39
CA PHE A 24 -3.55 11.24 -3.27
C PHE A 24 -3.04 9.88 -3.74
N ASP A 25 -3.72 9.24 -4.68
CA ASP A 25 -3.27 7.96 -5.29
C ASP A 25 -1.89 8.10 -5.92
N ILE A 26 -1.68 9.14 -6.73
CA ILE A 26 -0.39 9.43 -7.37
C ILE A 26 0.69 9.65 -6.31
N LYS A 27 0.33 10.27 -5.17
CA LYS A 27 1.25 10.49 -4.06
C LYS A 27 1.63 9.16 -3.39
N LEU A 28 0.65 8.29 -3.11
CA LEU A 28 0.89 6.95 -2.56
C LEU A 28 1.81 6.15 -3.46
N GLU A 29 1.52 6.10 -4.76
CA GLU A 29 2.32 5.39 -5.76
C GLU A 29 3.76 5.92 -5.83
N ARG A 30 3.94 7.24 -5.81
CA ARG A 30 5.29 7.85 -5.80
C ARG A 30 6.09 7.50 -4.55
N ILE A 31 5.45 7.45 -3.39
CA ILE A 31 6.15 7.13 -2.12
C ILE A 31 6.47 5.64 -2.07
N ALA A 32 5.52 4.77 -2.43
CA ALA A 32 5.73 3.33 -2.52
C ALA A 32 6.87 3.02 -3.49
N SER A 33 6.84 3.57 -4.70
CA SER A 33 7.88 3.34 -5.71
C SER A 33 9.28 3.77 -5.24
N LYS A 34 9.39 4.90 -4.53
CA LYS A 34 10.66 5.35 -3.93
C LYS A 34 11.20 4.38 -2.87
N LEU A 35 10.31 3.67 -2.19
CA LEU A 35 10.62 2.70 -1.15
C LEU A 35 10.62 1.25 -1.70
N GLY A 36 10.68 1.06 -3.02
CA GLY A 36 10.68 -0.28 -3.62
C GLY A 36 9.38 -1.07 -3.46
N GLY A 37 8.28 -0.37 -3.16
CA GLY A 37 6.93 -0.93 -3.10
C GLY A 37 6.24 -0.87 -4.47
N ASP A 38 5.60 -1.96 -4.85
CA ASP A 38 4.86 -2.07 -6.11
C ASP A 38 3.35 -2.13 -5.86
N LEU A 39 2.59 -1.45 -6.70
CA LEU A 39 1.13 -1.54 -6.68
C LEU A 39 0.70 -2.97 -7.05
N SER A 40 -0.19 -3.55 -6.25
CA SER A 40 -0.69 -4.91 -6.46
C SER A 40 -2.20 -4.92 -6.61
N GLY A 41 -2.70 -5.64 -7.61
CA GLY A 41 -4.13 -5.82 -7.86
C GLY A 41 -4.77 -4.76 -8.78
N SER A 42 -5.98 -5.07 -9.24
CA SER A 42 -6.77 -4.22 -10.12
C SER A 42 -7.48 -3.15 -9.30
N GLY A 43 -6.81 -2.03 -9.05
CA GLY A 43 -7.41 -0.86 -8.44
C GLY A 43 -8.48 -0.15 -9.31
N TYR A 44 -9.01 -0.78 -10.36
CA TYR A 44 -9.94 -0.14 -11.27
C TYR A 44 -11.38 -0.45 -10.90
N GLY A 45 -11.95 0.42 -10.06
CA GLY A 45 -13.37 0.44 -9.75
C GLY A 45 -13.85 1.84 -9.40
N LEU A 46 -13.78 2.77 -10.36
CA LEU A 46 -14.38 4.12 -10.48
C LEU A 46 -14.43 5.10 -9.28
N ARG A 47 -14.10 4.70 -8.05
CA ARG A 47 -14.07 5.46 -6.78
C ARG A 47 -13.12 4.76 -5.79
N LYS A 48 -11.82 4.64 -6.10
CA LYS A 48 -10.85 3.81 -5.37
C LYS A 48 -10.96 4.00 -3.84
N ARG A 49 -11.51 2.98 -3.17
CA ARG A 49 -11.57 2.87 -1.71
C ARG A 49 -10.30 2.24 -1.17
N ASP A 50 -9.79 1.20 -1.82
CA ASP A 50 -8.68 0.39 -1.33
C ASP A 50 -7.52 0.37 -2.34
N VAL A 51 -6.30 0.56 -1.85
CA VAL A 51 -5.06 0.56 -2.62
C VAL A 51 -4.03 -0.31 -1.92
N ASN A 52 -3.44 -1.23 -2.67
CA ASN A 52 -2.60 -2.29 -2.13
C ASN A 52 -1.18 -2.22 -2.67
N PHE A 53 -0.20 -2.29 -1.77
CA PHE A 53 1.23 -2.25 -2.10
C PHE A 53 1.95 -3.49 -1.56
N ILE A 54 2.88 -4.02 -2.35
CA ILE A 54 3.75 -5.14 -1.96
C ILE A 54 5.16 -4.62 -1.72
N PHE A 55 5.74 -4.99 -0.58
CA PHE A 55 7.12 -4.70 -0.21
C PHE A 55 7.85 -6.00 0.12
N TYR A 56 9.04 -6.18 -0.44
CA TYR A 56 9.90 -7.34 -0.12
C TYR A 56 10.85 -7.07 1.05
N ASN A 57 10.94 -5.82 1.49
CA ASN A 57 11.77 -5.36 2.60
C ASN A 57 10.89 -4.80 3.73
N LEU A 58 11.10 -5.29 4.94
CA LEU A 58 10.37 -4.86 6.14
C LEU A 58 10.65 -3.40 6.53
N ALA A 59 11.88 -2.92 6.36
CA ALA A 59 12.24 -1.55 6.67
C ALA A 59 11.47 -0.57 5.78
N ASP A 60 11.41 -0.88 4.47
CA ASP A 60 10.71 -0.07 3.48
C ASP A 60 9.20 -0.06 3.74
N ALA A 61 8.61 -1.23 4.03
CA ALA A 61 7.19 -1.34 4.41
C ALA A 61 6.86 -0.52 5.67
N LYS A 62 7.75 -0.55 6.67
CA LYS A 62 7.60 0.24 7.91
C LYS A 62 7.70 1.74 7.64
N GLU A 63 8.63 2.17 6.80
CA GLU A 63 8.78 3.57 6.42
C GLU A 63 7.55 4.07 5.67
N PHE A 64 7.08 3.29 4.70
CA PHE A 64 5.86 3.57 3.95
C PHE A 64 4.67 3.72 4.90
N TYR A 65 4.45 2.73 5.78
CA TYR A 65 3.38 2.76 6.78
C TYR A 65 3.43 4.00 7.67
N THR A 66 4.62 4.36 8.14
CA THR A 66 4.84 5.54 8.99
C THR A 66 4.51 6.83 8.26
N PHE A 67 4.83 6.90 6.96
CA PHE A 67 4.49 8.04 6.13
C PHE A 67 2.97 8.14 5.93
N ILE A 68 2.30 7.04 5.58
CA ILE A 68 0.86 7.05 5.28
C ILE A 68 0.01 7.37 6.52
N LYS A 69 0.45 6.94 7.71
CA LYS A 69 -0.24 7.27 8.97
C LYS A 69 -0.39 8.76 9.24
N ARG A 70 0.40 9.63 8.60
CA ARG A 70 0.29 11.09 8.75
C ARG A 70 -0.94 11.68 8.07
N PHE A 71 -1.58 10.93 7.17
CA PHE A 71 -2.78 11.41 6.48
C PHE A 71 -4.04 11.10 7.28
N LYS A 72 -4.93 12.08 7.42
CA LYS A 72 -6.24 11.91 8.07
C LYS A 72 -7.15 11.00 7.25
N ASN A 73 -8.09 10.30 7.90
CA ASN A 73 -9.12 9.50 7.22
C ASN A 73 -8.52 8.41 6.30
N VAL A 74 -7.46 7.75 6.76
CA VAL A 74 -6.91 6.53 6.15
C VAL A 74 -7.00 5.41 7.16
N GLU A 75 -7.52 4.28 6.74
CA GLU A 75 -7.38 3.01 7.42
C GLU A 75 -6.27 2.21 6.75
N ILE A 76 -5.36 1.66 7.55
CA ILE A 76 -4.22 0.89 7.04
C ILE A 76 -4.27 -0.48 7.69
N SER A 77 -4.19 -1.52 6.86
CA SER A 77 -3.93 -2.88 7.32
C SER A 77 -2.71 -3.45 6.62
N SER A 78 -2.10 -4.46 7.22
CA SER A 78 -0.91 -5.10 6.66
C SER A 78 -0.86 -6.57 7.01
N SER A 79 -0.39 -7.38 6.07
CA SER A 79 -0.22 -8.82 6.24
C SER A 79 1.16 -9.24 5.74
N CYS A 80 1.81 -10.13 6.48
CA CYS A 80 3.01 -10.82 5.98
C CYS A 80 2.58 -12.11 5.29
N VAL A 81 3.03 -12.29 4.05
CA VAL A 81 2.79 -13.51 3.29
C VAL A 81 4.12 -14.25 3.18
N LEU A 82 4.18 -15.43 3.77
CA LEU A 82 5.29 -16.36 3.65
C LEU A 82 5.04 -17.32 2.50
N SER A 83 6.10 -17.76 1.84
CA SER A 83 5.94 -18.76 0.79
C SER A 83 5.61 -20.12 1.40
N LYS A 84 4.87 -20.96 0.66
CA LYS A 84 4.51 -22.31 1.10
C LYS A 84 5.81 -23.15 1.13
N GLY A 85 6.43 -23.25 2.30
CA GLY A 85 7.72 -23.92 2.50
C GLY A 85 8.73 -23.18 3.39
N ASP A 86 8.42 -21.96 3.87
CA ASP A 86 9.26 -21.19 4.80
C ASP A 86 9.08 -21.59 6.29
N TYR A 87 8.67 -22.83 6.59
CA TYR A 87 8.56 -23.36 7.95
C TYR A 87 9.78 -24.18 8.33
#